data_AF-A0A7X8EYQ7-F1
#
_entry.id   AF-A0A7X8EYQ7-F1
#
_cell.length_a   1.000
_cell.length_b   1.000
_cell.length_c   1.000
_cell.angle_alpha   90.00
_cell.angle_beta   90.00
_cell.angle_gamma   90.00
#
_symmetry.space_group_name_H-M   'P 1'
#
loop_
_entity.id
_entity.type
_entity.pdbx_description
1 polymer ?
#
loop_
_entity_poly.entity_id
_entity_poly.type
_entity_poly.pdbx_seq_one_letter_code
_entity_poly.pdbx_strand_id
1 'polypeptide(L)'
;MQIRVIKADGQVEPYLHTKVLGTFHNALAQAGDVTLFAAEQMAEAVTYYLYRQKPNSTLTVDEIHLMIQSVLSATGFVHAAEALNRHRLRRQLNRRRIEIVGDTPDADQPNIWSKSRLATSIVRDYGTDMLTARAIATSVEEKVLVMNVTRLRKALLRQLILNDLDTLLEARRQLEPSAV
;
A
#
# COMPACT_ATOMS: atom_id res chain seq x y z
N MET A 1 -9.39 15.43 -17.05
CA MET A 1 -8.36 16.04 -16.20
C MET A 1 -8.13 15.12 -15.01
N GLN A 2 -6.94 14.52 -14.86
CA GLN A 2 -6.70 13.49 -13.83
C GLN A 2 -5.52 13.90 -12.95
N ILE A 3 -5.75 13.94 -11.64
CA ILE A 3 -4.71 14.23 -10.64
C ILE A 3 -3.76 13.03 -10.56
N ARG A 4 -2.46 13.29 -10.44
CA ARG A 4 -1.43 12.26 -10.28
C ARG A 4 -0.80 12.33 -8.91
N VAL A 5 -0.36 11.17 -8.41
CA VAL A 5 0.22 11.01 -7.07
C VAL A 5 1.61 10.40 -7.17
N ILE A 6 2.62 11.11 -6.68
CA ILE A 6 3.99 10.64 -6.50
C ILE A 6 4.06 9.83 -5.20
N LYS A 7 4.39 8.56 -5.34
CA LYS A 7 4.59 7.59 -4.26
C LYS A 7 5.93 7.82 -3.56
N ALA A 8 6.10 7.21 -2.37
CA ALA A 8 7.31 7.39 -1.56
C ALA A 8 8.59 6.88 -2.23
N ASP A 9 8.46 5.97 -3.20
CA ASP A 9 9.50 5.41 -4.04
C ASP A 9 9.66 6.16 -5.39
N GLY A 10 8.95 7.27 -5.57
CA GLY A 10 9.01 8.12 -6.77
C GLY A 10 8.09 7.69 -7.91
N GLN A 11 7.44 6.52 -7.83
CA GLN A 11 6.46 6.11 -8.85
C GLN A 11 5.27 7.07 -8.91
N VAL A 12 4.72 7.26 -10.11
CA VAL A 12 3.57 8.14 -10.33
C VAL A 12 2.34 7.28 -10.65
N GLU A 13 1.28 7.48 -9.90
CA GLU A 13 0.00 6.77 -10.06
C GLU A 13 -1.15 7.75 -10.24
N PRO A 14 -2.27 7.36 -10.88
CA PRO A 14 -3.48 8.16 -10.84
C PRO A 14 -3.99 8.29 -9.41
N TYR A 15 -4.57 9.44 -9.08
CA TYR A 15 -5.35 9.61 -7.85
C TYR A 15 -6.53 8.63 -7.86
N LEU A 16 -6.71 7.91 -6.77
CA LEU A 16 -7.80 6.95 -6.58
C LEU A 16 -8.55 7.29 -5.30
N HIS A 17 -9.82 7.68 -5.45
CA HIS A 17 -10.71 7.98 -4.33
C HIS A 17 -10.78 6.82 -3.32
N THR A 18 -10.84 5.58 -3.80
CA THR A 18 -10.90 4.37 -2.96
C THR A 18 -9.71 4.21 -2.02
N LYS A 19 -8.52 4.71 -2.39
CA LYS A 19 -7.35 4.72 -1.49
C LYS A 19 -7.52 5.73 -0.36
N VAL A 20 -8.12 6.89 -0.64
CA VAL A 20 -8.38 7.92 0.36
C VAL A 20 -9.47 7.45 1.32
N LEU A 21 -10.59 6.93 0.78
CA LEU A 21 -11.66 6.30 1.56
C LEU A 21 -11.12 5.20 2.49
N GLY A 22 -10.38 4.23 1.94
CA GLY A 22 -9.80 3.15 2.75
C GLY A 22 -8.82 3.66 3.81
N THR A 23 -8.14 4.79 3.57
CA THR A 23 -7.25 5.40 4.56
C THR A 23 -8.04 6.01 5.72
N PHE A 24 -9.14 6.74 5.44
CA PHE A 24 -10.03 7.25 6.48
C PHE A 24 -10.66 6.10 7.28
N HIS A 25 -11.23 5.12 6.59
CA HIS A 25 -11.87 3.96 7.22
C HIS A 25 -10.91 3.24 8.16
N ASN A 26 -9.68 2.95 7.71
CA ASN A 26 -8.70 2.25 8.54
C ASN A 26 -8.21 3.08 9.74
N ALA A 27 -8.08 4.40 9.58
CA ALA A 27 -7.68 5.29 10.67
C ALA A 27 -8.76 5.35 11.76
N LEU A 28 -10.02 5.50 11.35
CA LEU A 28 -11.18 5.54 12.23
C LEU A 28 -11.36 4.19 12.96
N ALA A 29 -11.33 3.07 12.22
CA ALA A 29 -11.44 1.74 12.80
C ALA A 29 -10.35 1.44 13.84
N GLN A 30 -9.10 1.89 13.60
CA GLN A 30 -8.01 1.74 14.57
C GLN A 30 -8.20 2.56 15.86
N ALA A 31 -8.95 3.66 15.79
CA ALA A 31 -9.29 4.47 16.95
C ALA A 31 -10.53 3.96 17.71
N GLY A 32 -11.22 2.93 17.19
CA GLY A 32 -12.49 2.45 17.72
C GLY A 32 -13.72 3.19 17.19
N ASP A 33 -13.51 4.16 16.29
CA ASP A 33 -14.56 4.94 15.66
C ASP A 33 -15.02 4.21 14.38
N VAL A 34 -16.02 3.32 14.47
CA VAL A 34 -16.48 2.58 13.28
C VAL A 34 -17.59 3.36 12.57
N THR A 35 -17.22 4.34 11.76
CA THR A 35 -18.17 5.14 10.97
C THR A 35 -17.79 5.16 9.49
N LEU A 36 -18.20 4.13 8.73
CA LEU A 36 -18.01 4.07 7.28
C LEU A 36 -18.56 5.33 6.59
N PHE A 37 -19.74 5.79 7.00
CA PHE A 37 -20.34 7.03 6.51
C PHE A 37 -19.40 8.24 6.68
N ALA A 38 -18.79 8.42 7.85
CA ALA A 38 -17.87 9.55 8.05
C ALA A 38 -16.63 9.43 7.16
N ALA A 39 -16.11 8.21 6.97
CA ALA A 39 -14.99 7.96 6.06
C ALA A 39 -15.32 8.33 4.61
N GLU A 40 -16.52 7.98 4.14
CA GLU A 40 -17.05 8.35 2.82
C GLU A 40 -17.16 9.86 2.66
N GLN A 41 -17.86 10.53 3.57
CA GLN A 41 -18.04 11.99 3.51
C GLN A 41 -16.70 12.74 3.52
N MET A 42 -15.74 12.31 4.35
CA MET A 42 -14.41 12.92 4.41
C MET A 42 -13.60 12.66 3.13
N ALA A 43 -13.67 11.45 2.57
CA ALA A 43 -12.99 11.12 1.32
C ALA A 43 -13.57 11.88 0.12
N GLU A 44 -14.89 12.06 0.08
CA GLU A 44 -15.57 12.89 -0.91
C GLU A 44 -15.14 14.35 -0.80
N ALA A 45 -15.13 14.92 0.42
CA ALA A 45 -14.70 16.29 0.65
C ALA A 45 -13.25 16.53 0.18
N VAL A 46 -12.32 15.62 0.51
CA VAL A 46 -10.93 15.68 0.02
C VAL A 46 -10.89 15.60 -1.51
N THR A 47 -11.62 14.66 -2.09
CA THR A 47 -11.65 14.47 -3.55
C THR A 47 -12.18 15.72 -4.25
N TYR A 48 -13.29 16.28 -3.77
CA TYR A 48 -13.88 17.50 -4.28
C TYR A 48 -12.89 18.67 -4.20
N TYR A 49 -12.24 18.87 -3.05
CA TYR A 49 -11.24 19.92 -2.87
C TYR A 49 -10.10 19.79 -3.86
N LEU A 50 -9.57 18.57 -4.05
CA LEU A 50 -8.46 18.31 -4.96
C LEU A 50 -8.82 18.65 -6.40
N TYR A 51 -9.99 18.22 -6.88
CA TYR A 51 -10.42 18.50 -8.25
C TYR A 51 -10.80 19.97 -8.48
N ARG A 52 -11.29 20.67 -7.44
CA ARG A 52 -11.66 22.08 -7.55
C ARG A 52 -10.46 23.03 -7.46
N GLN A 53 -9.55 22.80 -6.52
CA GLN A 53 -8.46 23.75 -6.22
C GLN A 53 -7.15 23.42 -6.92
N LYS A 54 -6.94 22.15 -7.30
CA LYS A 54 -5.68 21.70 -7.91
C LYS A 54 -5.92 20.82 -9.15
N PRO A 55 -6.68 21.28 -10.16
CA PRO A 55 -6.91 20.50 -11.37
C PRO A 55 -5.58 20.21 -12.08
N ASN A 56 -5.36 18.96 -12.48
CA ASN A 56 -4.13 18.45 -13.11
C ASN A 56 -2.83 18.62 -12.30
N SER A 57 -2.95 18.77 -10.99
CA SER A 57 -1.77 18.77 -10.12
C SER A 57 -1.14 17.37 -10.03
N THR A 58 0.16 17.38 -9.77
CA THR A 58 0.89 16.23 -9.27
C THR A 58 1.12 16.44 -7.78
N LEU A 59 0.61 15.53 -6.96
CA LEU A 59 0.69 15.59 -5.50
C LEU A 59 1.60 14.49 -5.00
N THR A 60 2.25 14.70 -3.87
CA THR A 60 2.96 13.63 -3.17
C THR A 60 1.99 12.86 -2.27
N VAL A 61 2.33 11.61 -1.94
CA VAL A 61 1.63 10.85 -0.89
C VAL A 61 1.65 11.60 0.45
N ASP A 62 2.68 12.40 0.69
CA ASP A 62 2.88 13.15 1.92
C ASP A 62 1.89 14.31 2.05
N GLU A 63 1.66 15.05 0.96
CA GLU A 63 0.62 16.07 0.91
C GLU A 63 -0.78 15.48 1.14
N ILE A 64 -1.11 14.36 0.48
CA ILE A 64 -2.41 13.70 0.67
C ILE A 64 -2.56 13.21 2.12
N HIS A 65 -1.49 12.67 2.70
CA HIS A 65 -1.51 12.23 4.09
C HIS A 65 -1.77 13.39 5.06
N LEU A 66 -1.08 14.52 4.88
CA LEU A 66 -1.29 15.73 5.69
C LEU A 66 -2.71 16.28 5.54
N MET A 67 -3.28 16.23 4.33
CA MET A 67 -4.68 16.60 4.10
C MET A 67 -5.63 15.70 4.89
N ILE A 68 -5.44 14.37 4.83
CA ILE A 68 -6.27 13.41 5.57
C ILE A 68 -6.15 13.65 7.08
N GLN A 69 -4.94 13.85 7.60
CA GLN A 69 -4.72 14.17 9.01
C GLN A 69 -5.44 15.46 9.42
N SER A 70 -5.33 16.51 8.60
CA SER A 70 -5.97 17.80 8.86
C SER A 70 -7.50 17.66 8.90
N VAL A 71 -8.08 16.88 7.99
CA VAL A 71 -9.51 16.62 7.96
C VAL A 71 -9.95 15.85 9.20
N LEU A 72 -9.27 14.75 9.56
CA LEU A 72 -9.57 13.98 10.77
C LEU A 72 -9.50 14.85 12.04
N SER A 73 -8.46 15.67 12.18
CA SER A 73 -8.32 16.56 13.33
C SER A 73 -9.42 17.63 13.37
N ALA A 74 -9.75 18.24 12.22
CA ALA A 74 -10.76 19.30 12.15
C ALA A 74 -12.19 18.80 12.39
N THR A 75 -12.47 17.52 12.11
CA THR A 75 -13.78 16.90 12.33
C THR A 75 -13.92 16.21 13.69
N GLY A 76 -12.94 16.37 14.58
CA GLY A 76 -12.97 15.84 15.95
C GLY A 76 -12.39 14.44 16.12
N PHE A 77 -11.94 13.78 15.04
CA PHE A 77 -11.31 12.46 15.07
C PHE A 77 -9.79 12.56 15.31
N VAL A 78 -9.39 13.29 16.35
CA VAL A 78 -7.96 13.53 16.67
C VAL A 78 -7.22 12.21 16.92
N HIS A 79 -7.83 11.27 17.65
CA HIS A 79 -7.23 9.96 17.92
C HIS A 79 -7.02 9.12 16.64
N ALA A 80 -7.92 9.22 15.66
CA ALA A 80 -7.74 8.59 14.36
C ALA A 80 -6.60 9.24 13.56
N ALA A 81 -6.46 10.57 13.61
CA ALA A 81 -5.36 11.28 12.97
C ALA A 81 -4.00 10.86 13.54
N GLU A 82 -3.90 10.69 14.86
CA GLU A 82 -2.70 10.17 15.52
C GLU A 82 -2.43 8.70 15.17
N ALA A 83 -3.47 7.85 15.18
CA ALA A 83 -3.36 6.44 14.83
C ALA A 83 -2.84 6.28 13.40
N LEU A 84 -3.36 7.08 12.46
CA LEU A 84 -2.89 7.16 11.08
C LEU A 84 -1.40 7.51 11.00
N ASN A 85 -0.94 8.50 11.77
CA ASN A 85 0.47 8.90 11.80
C ASN A 85 1.36 7.80 12.37
N ARG A 86 0.97 7.22 13.53
CA ARG A 86 1.70 6.12 14.18
C ARG A 86 1.82 4.92 13.26
N HIS A 87 0.74 4.55 12.57
CA HIS A 87 0.73 3.47 11.60
C HIS A 87 1.69 3.74 10.44
N ARG A 88 1.68 4.96 9.87
CA ARG A 88 2.60 5.36 8.80
C ARG A 88 4.07 5.27 9.24
N LEU A 89 4.40 5.84 10.39
CA LEU A 89 5.76 5.82 10.96
C LEU A 89 6.23 4.39 11.21
N ARG A 90 5.39 3.56 11.85
CA ARG A 90 5.71 2.14 12.11
C ARG A 90 5.99 1.40 10.81
N ARG A 91 5.17 1.61 9.77
CA ARG A 91 5.38 0.96 8.47
C ARG A 91 6.65 1.44 7.77
N GLN A 92 6.98 2.72 7.85
CA GLN A 92 8.23 3.26 7.29
C GLN A 92 9.47 2.72 8.01
N LEU A 93 9.44 2.67 9.34
CA LEU A 93 10.53 2.11 10.15
C LEU A 93 10.72 0.62 9.87
N ASN A 94 9.62 -0.16 9.85
CA ASN A 94 9.71 -1.59 9.57
C ASN A 94 10.27 -1.86 8.17
N ARG A 95 9.83 -1.12 7.14
CA ARG A 95 10.40 -1.24 5.78
C ARG A 95 11.90 -0.96 5.72
N ARG A 96 12.37 0.08 6.42
CA ARG A 96 13.79 0.43 6.46
C ARG A 96 14.65 -0.61 7.16
N ARG A 97 14.08 -1.38 8.09
CA ARG A 97 14.78 -2.40 8.87
C ARG A 97 14.86 -3.76 8.17
N ILE A 98 14.10 -3.98 7.09
CA ILE A 98 14.09 -5.24 6.37
C ILE A 98 15.20 -5.21 5.30
N GLU A 99 16.17 -6.09 5.48
CA GLU A 99 17.24 -6.37 4.53
C GLU A 99 16.94 -7.69 3.80
N ILE A 100 16.95 -7.65 2.48
CA ILE A 100 16.88 -8.84 1.63
C ILE A 100 18.31 -9.34 1.42
N VAL A 101 18.58 -10.55 1.90
CA VAL A 101 19.91 -11.18 1.85
C VAL A 101 19.92 -12.38 0.90
N GLY A 102 21.08 -12.62 0.27
CA GLY A 102 21.31 -13.82 -0.54
C GLY A 102 21.16 -15.11 0.27
N ASP A 103 20.96 -16.23 -0.43
CA ASP A 103 20.80 -17.53 0.22
C ASP A 103 22.14 -18.06 0.76
N THR A 104 23.25 -17.66 0.15
CA THR A 104 24.61 -17.85 0.66
C THR A 104 25.20 -16.52 1.15
N PRO A 105 26.04 -16.54 2.20
CA PRO A 105 26.57 -15.32 2.83
C PRO A 105 27.46 -14.47 1.90
N ASP A 106 28.03 -15.05 0.84
CA ASP A 106 28.94 -14.38 -0.10
C ASP A 106 28.29 -13.92 -1.41
N ALA A 107 27.06 -14.34 -1.73
CA ALA A 107 26.55 -14.21 -3.10
C ALA A 107 25.87 -12.88 -3.43
N ASP A 108 25.52 -12.04 -2.45
CA ASP A 108 24.77 -10.81 -2.73
C ASP A 108 24.94 -9.75 -1.64
N GLN A 109 25.12 -8.49 -2.05
CA GLN A 109 24.99 -7.37 -1.14
C GLN A 109 23.54 -7.27 -0.62
N PRO A 110 23.34 -7.02 0.69
CA PRO A 110 22.02 -6.86 1.26
C PRO A 110 21.30 -5.68 0.61
N ASN A 111 20.06 -5.89 0.17
CA ASN A 111 19.24 -4.86 -0.45
C ASN A 111 18.09 -4.45 0.48
N ILE A 112 17.83 -3.16 0.59
CA ILE A 112 16.73 -2.64 1.42
C ILE A 112 15.40 -3.02 0.77
N TRP A 113 14.43 -3.41 1.61
CA TRP A 113 13.08 -3.72 1.16
C TRP A 113 12.43 -2.57 0.39
N SER A 114 11.91 -2.90 -0.80
CA SER A 114 11.07 -1.99 -1.58
C SER A 114 9.98 -2.79 -2.28
N LYS A 115 8.71 -2.49 -1.95
CA LYS A 115 7.54 -3.14 -2.56
C LYS A 115 7.52 -2.98 -4.08
N SER A 116 7.94 -1.83 -4.60
CA SER A 116 7.91 -1.57 -6.04
C SER A 116 9.01 -2.32 -6.79
N ARG A 117 10.18 -2.49 -6.16
CA ARG A 117 11.22 -3.39 -6.69
C ARG A 117 10.73 -4.83 -6.70
N LEU A 118 10.04 -5.27 -5.64
CA LEU A 118 9.41 -6.59 -5.56
C LEU A 118 8.35 -6.79 -6.65
N ALA A 119 7.44 -5.83 -6.85
CA ALA A 119 6.45 -5.92 -7.93
C ALA A 119 7.12 -6.00 -9.31
N THR A 120 8.16 -5.20 -9.53
CA THR A 120 8.93 -5.23 -10.79
C THR A 120 9.64 -6.56 -11.00
N SER A 121 10.23 -7.15 -9.94
CA SER A 121 10.84 -8.47 -10.04
C SER A 121 9.80 -9.56 -10.30
N ILE A 122 8.60 -9.46 -9.71
CA ILE A 122 7.52 -10.42 -9.97
C ILE A 122 7.09 -10.39 -11.45
N VAL A 123 6.90 -9.20 -12.02
CA VAL A 123 6.59 -9.05 -13.46
C VAL A 123 7.68 -9.68 -14.32
N ARG A 124 8.95 -9.38 -14.01
CA ARG A 124 10.10 -9.89 -14.77
C ARG A 124 10.26 -11.41 -14.67
N ASP A 125 10.13 -11.95 -13.46
CA ASP A 125 10.48 -13.35 -13.17
C ASP A 125 9.31 -14.31 -13.46
N TYR A 126 8.05 -13.84 -13.40
CA TYR A 126 6.85 -14.67 -13.56
C TYR A 126 5.93 -14.24 -14.72
N GLY A 127 6.28 -13.17 -15.45
CA GLY A 127 5.50 -12.73 -16.63
C GLY A 127 4.08 -12.26 -16.32
N THR A 128 3.80 -11.86 -15.07
CA THR A 128 2.47 -11.39 -14.66
C THR A 128 2.24 -9.92 -15.02
N ASP A 129 0.98 -9.50 -15.10
CA ASP A 129 0.66 -8.08 -15.28
C ASP A 129 1.00 -7.27 -14.01
N MET A 130 1.25 -5.98 -14.20
CA MET A 130 1.69 -5.08 -13.11
C MET A 130 0.66 -4.95 -11.98
N LEU A 131 -0.65 -5.07 -12.26
CA LEU A 131 -1.68 -4.95 -11.23
C LEU A 131 -1.65 -6.18 -10.31
N THR A 132 -1.59 -7.37 -10.90
CA THR A 132 -1.44 -8.64 -10.19
C THR A 132 -0.13 -8.67 -9.39
N ALA A 133 0.99 -8.30 -10.01
CA ALA A 133 2.28 -8.25 -9.34
C ALA A 133 2.29 -7.30 -8.12
N ARG A 134 1.57 -6.17 -8.21
CA ARG A 134 1.42 -5.22 -7.10
C ARG A 134 0.49 -5.74 -6.00
N ALA A 135 -0.54 -6.50 -6.34
CA ALA A 135 -1.40 -7.17 -5.37
C ALA A 135 -0.59 -8.21 -4.57
N ILE A 136 0.16 -9.08 -5.27
CA ILE A 136 1.08 -10.05 -4.67
C ILE A 136 2.11 -9.34 -3.78
N ALA A 137 2.80 -8.32 -4.30
CA ALA A 137 3.79 -7.58 -3.53
C ALA A 137 3.19 -6.91 -2.28
N THR A 138 1.90 -6.56 -2.28
CA THR A 138 1.20 -6.03 -1.11
C THR A 138 0.91 -7.12 -0.09
N SER A 139 0.40 -8.28 -0.53
CA SER A 139 0.18 -9.45 0.34
C SER A 139 1.48 -9.94 0.98
N VAL A 140 2.53 -10.13 0.17
CA VAL A 140 3.85 -10.56 0.65
C VAL A 140 4.43 -9.53 1.62
N GLU A 141 4.32 -8.23 1.33
CA GLU A 141 4.78 -7.18 2.26
C GLU A 141 4.06 -7.27 3.60
N GLU A 142 2.75 -7.48 3.60
CA GLU A 142 1.98 -7.61 4.82
C GLU A 142 2.43 -8.82 5.65
N LYS A 143 2.63 -9.97 5.02
CA LYS A 143 3.17 -11.18 5.67
C LYS A 143 4.55 -10.92 6.27
N VAL A 144 5.47 -10.32 5.51
CA VAL A 144 6.84 -10.02 5.98
C VAL A 144 6.80 -9.05 7.18
N LEU A 145 5.94 -8.04 7.14
CA LEU A 145 5.78 -7.10 8.25
C LEU A 145 5.22 -7.77 9.51
N VAL A 146 4.28 -8.70 9.36
CA VAL A 146 3.70 -9.49 10.46
C VAL A 146 4.74 -10.44 11.07
N MET A 147 5.62 -11.04 10.26
CA MET A 147 6.70 -11.90 10.73
C MET A 147 7.75 -11.18 11.58
N ASN A 148 7.80 -9.84 11.55
CA ASN A 148 8.72 -9.01 12.33
C ASN A 148 10.21 -9.39 12.17
N VAL A 149 10.58 -9.89 10.99
CA VAL A 149 11.97 -10.24 10.64
C VAL A 149 12.72 -9.01 10.13
N THR A 150 13.99 -8.87 10.50
CA THR A 150 14.87 -7.80 9.99
C THR A 150 15.71 -8.26 8.79
N ARG A 151 15.95 -9.56 8.67
CA ARG A 151 16.67 -10.15 7.54
C ARG A 151 15.82 -11.22 6.88
N LEU A 152 15.55 -11.04 5.58
CA LEU A 152 14.74 -11.93 4.78
C LEU A 152 15.60 -12.58 3.69
N ARG A 153 15.71 -13.91 3.71
CA ARG A 153 16.42 -14.65 2.65
C ARG A 153 15.63 -14.66 1.34
N LYS A 154 16.34 -14.56 0.21
CA LYS A 154 15.73 -14.62 -1.13
C LYS A 154 14.91 -15.90 -1.35
N ALA A 155 15.34 -17.05 -0.86
CA ALA A 155 14.57 -18.29 -0.96
C ALA A 155 13.21 -18.20 -0.27
N LEU A 156 13.16 -17.66 0.96
CA LEU A 156 11.90 -17.48 1.69
C LEU A 156 11.00 -16.46 0.99
N LEU A 157 11.57 -15.35 0.50
CA LEU A 157 10.81 -14.37 -0.28
C LEU A 157 10.20 -15.01 -1.53
N ARG A 158 10.95 -15.86 -2.24
CA ARG A 158 10.45 -16.60 -3.41
C ARG A 158 9.29 -17.52 -3.05
N GLN A 159 9.37 -18.23 -1.92
CA GLN A 159 8.28 -19.10 -1.45
C GLN A 159 7.01 -18.31 -1.10
N LEU A 160 7.16 -17.15 -0.46
CA LEU A 160 6.01 -16.27 -0.17
C LEU A 160 5.33 -15.77 -1.45
N ILE A 161 6.13 -15.38 -2.46
CA ILE A 161 5.62 -14.94 -3.76
C ILE A 161 4.87 -16.07 -4.47
N LEU A 162 5.46 -17.27 -4.52
CA LEU A 162 4.84 -18.43 -5.17
C LEU A 162 3.49 -18.77 -4.53
N ASN A 163 3.45 -18.82 -3.20
CA ASN A 163 2.22 -19.10 -2.47
C ASN A 163 1.11 -18.05 -2.76
N ASP A 164 1.45 -16.76 -2.79
CA ASP A 164 0.48 -15.70 -3.13
C ASP A 164 0.05 -15.71 -4.60
N LEU A 165 0.96 -16.10 -5.50
CA LEU A 165 0.65 -16.25 -6.92
C LEU A 165 -0.37 -17.38 -7.13
N ASP A 166 -0.14 -18.55 -6.53
CA ASP A 166 -1.04 -19.70 -6.61
C ASP A 166 -2.42 -19.35 -6.04
N THR A 167 -2.44 -18.72 -4.85
CA THR A 167 -3.68 -18.29 -4.21
C THR A 167 -4.50 -17.33 -5.10
N LEU A 168 -3.85 -16.38 -5.78
CA LEU A 168 -4.54 -15.46 -6.69
C LEU A 168 -5.02 -16.14 -7.96
N LEU A 169 -4.25 -17.07 -8.51
CA LEU A 169 -4.66 -17.83 -9.69
C LEU A 169 -5.87 -18.72 -9.38
N GLU A 170 -5.90 -19.35 -8.21
CA GLU A 170 -7.06 -20.12 -7.73
C GLU A 170 -8.29 -19.23 -7.55
N ALA A 171 -8.14 -18.08 -6.88
CA ALA A 171 -9.23 -17.12 -6.72
C ALA A 171 -9.77 -16.64 -8.08
N ARG A 172 -8.90 -16.39 -9.07
CA ARG A 172 -9.32 -16.02 -10.43
C ARG A 172 -10.11 -17.13 -11.10
N ARG A 173 -9.65 -18.38 -11.02
CA ARG A 173 -10.39 -19.53 -11.58
C ARG A 173 -11.78 -19.68 -10.95
N GLN A 174 -11.91 -19.41 -9.65
CA GLN A 174 -13.19 -19.44 -8.93
C GLN A 174 -14.12 -18.28 -9.27
N LEU A 175 -13.60 -17.18 -9.82
CA LEU A 175 -14.39 -16.04 -10.29
C LEU A 175 -14.78 -16.15 -11.78
N GLU A 176 -14.13 -17.05 -12.53
CA GLU A 176 -14.48 -17.36 -13.93
C GLU A 176 -15.58 -18.46 -14.16
N PRO A 177 -16.42 -18.93 -13.20
CA PRO A 177 -17.57 -19.78 -13.52
C PRO A 177 -18.83 -18.92 -13.71
N SER A 178 -19.12 -18.50 -14.95
CA SER A 178 -20.47 -18.20 -15.51
C SER A 178 -20.37 -17.46 -16.86
N ALA A 179 -19.50 -17.93 -17.76
CA ALA A 179 -19.54 -17.54 -19.17
C ALA A 179 -19.70 -18.81 -20.03
N VAL A 180 -20.84 -19.48 -19.87
CA VAL A 180 -21.39 -20.46 -20.80
C VAL A 180 -22.84 -20.08 -21.05
#